data_AF-A0A7J7L8Y8-F1
#
_entry.id   AF-A0A7J7L8Y8-F1
#
_cell.length_a   1.000
_cell.length_b   1.000
_cell.length_c   1.000
_cell.angle_alpha   90.00
_cell.angle_beta   90.00
_cell.angle_gamma   90.00
#
_symmetry.space_group_name_H-M   'P 1'
#
loop_
_entity.id
_entity.type
_entity.pdbx_description
1 polymer ?
#
loop_
_entity_poly.entity_id
_entity_poly.type
_entity_poly.pdbx_seq_one_letter_code
_entity_poly.pdbx_strand_id
1 'polypeptide(L)'
;MAHCYEAVQLHMLLDAIMYYKRAANYNNKEAIALHQLAKLHQELSCDEEVAFYYKKDITKIENEEREGPNMLEALLFLAINCSTHMMTKEMEVYCNKLLDYNRASLWYV
;
A
#
# COMPACT_ATOMS: atom_id res chain seq x y z
N MET A 1 -28.59 -18.33 4.45
CA MET A 1 -28.60 -17.11 3.59
C MET A 1 -27.32 -16.28 3.72
N ALA A 2 -26.51 -16.39 4.80
CA ALA A 2 -25.25 -15.65 4.94
C ALA A 2 -24.19 -15.98 3.88
N HIS A 3 -24.04 -17.25 3.48
CA HIS A 3 -23.04 -17.67 2.47
C HIS A 3 -23.24 -17.05 1.08
N CYS A 4 -24.46 -16.62 0.73
CA CYS A 4 -24.71 -15.93 -0.53
C CYS A 4 -24.15 -14.51 -0.51
N TYR A 5 -24.11 -13.85 0.65
CA TYR A 5 -23.54 -12.51 0.81
C TYR A 5 -22.01 -12.55 0.82
N GLU A 6 -21.42 -13.57 1.48
CA GLU A 6 -19.98 -13.82 1.47
C GLU A 6 -19.47 -14.05 0.04
N ALA A 7 -20.17 -14.87 -0.76
CA ALA A 7 -19.81 -15.13 -2.15
C ALA A 7 -19.90 -13.88 -3.04
N VAL A 8 -20.90 -13.02 -2.83
CA VAL A 8 -21.06 -11.78 -3.59
C VAL A 8 -20.01 -10.73 -3.19
N GLN A 9 -19.68 -10.60 -1.91
CA GLN A 9 -18.58 -9.75 -1.44
C GLN A 9 -17.24 -10.20 -2.01
N LEU A 10 -16.96 -11.50 -1.99
CA LEU A 10 -15.73 -12.05 -2.55
C LEU A 10 -15.62 -11.79 -4.06
N HIS A 11 -16.72 -11.95 -4.81
CA HIS A 11 -16.75 -11.62 -6.23
C HIS A 11 -16.50 -10.13 -6.49
N MET A 12 -17.12 -9.23 -5.72
CA MET A 12 -16.90 -7.79 -5.86
C MET A 12 -15.46 -7.37 -5.54
N LEU A 13 -14.81 -8.01 -4.56
CA LEU A 13 -13.39 -7.78 -4.24
C LEU A 13 -12.48 -8.22 -5.39
N LEU A 14 -12.71 -9.39 -5.97
CA LEU A 14 -11.92 -9.91 -7.10
C LEU A 14 -12.08 -9.03 -8.35
N ASP A 15 -13.30 -8.58 -8.64
CA ASP A 15 -13.57 -7.65 -9.74
C ASP A 15 -12.84 -6.33 -9.50
N ALA A 16 -12.92 -5.76 -8.29
CA ALA A 16 -12.20 -4.54 -7.93
C ALA A 16 -10.68 -4.69 -8.13
N ILE A 17 -10.09 -5.82 -7.71
CA ILE A 17 -8.67 -6.11 -7.94
C ILE A 17 -8.35 -6.13 -9.44
N MET A 18 -9.20 -6.74 -10.27
CA MET A 18 -9.00 -6.73 -11.72
C MET A 18 -9.05 -5.31 -12.31
N TYR A 19 -10.01 -4.49 -11.88
CA TYR A 19 -10.12 -3.10 -12.31
C TYR A 19 -8.90 -2.27 -11.89
N TYR A 20 -8.45 -2.38 -10.64
CA TYR A 20 -7.27 -1.66 -10.17
C TYR A 20 -5.97 -2.17 -10.79
N LYS A 21 -5.83 -3.48 -11.06
CA LYS A 21 -4.70 -4.03 -11.83
C LYS A 21 -4.65 -3.43 -13.23
N ARG A 22 -5.82 -3.33 -13.88
CA ARG A 22 -5.94 -2.69 -15.19
C ARG A 22 -5.62 -1.20 -15.11
N ALA A 23 -6.15 -0.47 -14.14
CA ALA A 23 -5.86 0.95 -13.93
C ALA A 23 -4.37 1.21 -13.70
N ALA A 24 -3.71 0.38 -12.89
CA ALA A 24 -2.27 0.45 -12.66
C ALA A 24 -1.44 0.23 -13.95
N ASN A 25 -1.95 -0.56 -14.90
CA ASN A 25 -1.30 -0.83 -16.18
C ASN A 25 -1.57 0.26 -17.25
N TYR A 26 -2.70 0.97 -17.18
CA TYR A 26 -3.16 1.90 -18.23
C TYR A 26 -2.68 3.36 -18.07
N ASN A 27 -1.51 3.58 -17.46
CA ASN A 27 -0.75 4.85 -17.49
C ASN A 27 -1.01 5.83 -16.31
N ASN A 28 -0.27 5.60 -15.22
CA ASN A 28 0.72 6.54 -14.65
C ASN A 28 0.36 7.93 -14.11
N LYS A 29 -0.78 8.12 -13.43
CA LYS A 29 -0.92 9.30 -12.53
C LYS A 29 -1.51 9.02 -11.15
N GLU A 30 -1.99 7.81 -10.90
CA GLU A 30 -2.68 7.51 -9.65
C GLU A 30 -1.85 6.52 -8.84
N ALA A 31 -0.98 7.04 -7.97
CA ALA A 31 -0.54 6.33 -6.76
C ALA A 31 -1.74 5.74 -5.99
N ILE A 32 -2.90 6.40 -6.11
CA ILE A 32 -4.20 5.95 -5.61
C ILE A 32 -4.52 4.51 -6.07
N ALA A 33 -4.25 4.13 -7.32
CA ALA A 33 -4.60 2.80 -7.82
C ALA A 33 -3.75 1.68 -7.18
N LEU A 34 -2.47 1.92 -6.92
CA LEU A 34 -1.60 0.94 -6.26
C LEU A 34 -1.93 0.83 -4.77
N HIS A 35 -2.18 1.96 -4.12
CA HIS A 35 -2.56 2.03 -2.71
C HIS A 35 -3.89 1.30 -2.44
N GLN A 36 -4.91 1.53 -3.27
CA GLN A 36 -6.20 0.86 -3.16
C GLN A 36 -6.09 -0.65 -3.43
N LEU A 37 -5.23 -1.04 -4.36
CA LEU A 37 -4.99 -2.44 -4.67
C LEU A 37 -4.32 -3.17 -3.48
N ALA A 38 -3.36 -2.53 -2.83
CA ALA A 38 -2.74 -3.08 -1.61
C ALA A 38 -3.77 -3.26 -0.48
N LYS A 39 -4.70 -2.31 -0.29
CA LYS A 39 -5.80 -2.44 0.68
C LYS A 39 -6.72 -3.63 0.39
N LEU A 40 -7.09 -3.83 -0.88
CA LEU A 40 -7.91 -4.98 -1.26
C LEU A 40 -7.22 -6.31 -1.00
N HIS A 41 -5.91 -6.40 -1.24
CA HIS A 41 -5.13 -7.59 -0.91
C HIS A 41 -4.97 -7.79 0.62
N GLN A 42 -4.99 -6.70 1.40
CA GLN A 42 -4.98 -6.77 2.87
C GLN A 42 -6.30 -7.35 3.41
N GLU A 43 -7.44 -7.01 2.79
CA GLU A 43 -8.74 -7.61 3.11
C GLU A 43 -8.81 -9.10 2.75
N LEU A 44 -7.98 -9.56 1.81
CA LEU A 44 -7.83 -10.96 1.43
C LEU A 44 -6.75 -11.71 2.24
N SER A 45 -6.10 -11.06 3.22
CA SER A 45 -5.00 -11.62 4.02
C SER A 45 -3.80 -12.11 3.19
N CYS A 46 -3.53 -11.48 2.04
CA CYS A 46 -2.42 -11.83 1.15
C CYS A 46 -1.19 -10.93 1.39
N ASP A 47 -0.55 -11.05 2.56
CA ASP A 47 0.50 -10.13 3.04
C ASP A 47 1.69 -9.96 2.06
N GLU A 48 2.08 -11.01 1.35
CA GLU A 48 3.16 -10.96 0.35
C GLU A 48 2.83 -10.02 -0.82
N GLU A 49 1.61 -10.10 -1.32
CA GLU A 49 1.14 -9.27 -2.44
C GLU A 49 0.98 -7.82 -1.98
N VAL A 50 0.45 -7.60 -0.77
CA VAL A 50 0.32 -6.27 -0.17
C VAL A 50 1.68 -5.59 -0.06
N ALA A 51 2.69 -6.29 0.47
CA ALA A 51 4.04 -5.77 0.58
C ALA A 51 4.65 -5.42 -0.78
N PHE A 52 4.42 -6.25 -1.80
CA PHE A 52 4.88 -5.97 -3.17
C PHE A 52 4.28 -4.68 -3.72
N TYR A 53 2.96 -4.49 -3.59
CA TYR A 53 2.29 -3.31 -4.12
C TYR A 53 2.64 -2.04 -3.35
N TYR A 54 2.78 -2.08 -2.03
CA TYR A 54 3.22 -0.92 -1.26
C TYR A 54 4.68 -0.52 -1.54
N LYS A 55 5.59 -1.50 -1.71
CA LYS A 55 6.96 -1.18 -2.15
C LYS A 55 6.96 -0.47 -3.49
N LYS A 56 6.13 -0.93 -4.44
CA LYS A 56 5.98 -0.31 -5.76
C LYS A 56 5.37 1.09 -5.69
N ASP A 57 4.39 1.29 -4.81
CA ASP A 57 3.74 2.60 -4.62
C ASP A 57 4.71 3.64 -4.05
N ILE A 58 5.46 3.30 -2.99
CA ILE A 58 6.49 4.18 -2.42
C ILE A 58 7.56 4.52 -3.45
N THR A 59 8.05 3.54 -4.21
CA THR A 59 9.05 3.77 -5.26
C THR A 59 8.54 4.78 -6.31
N LYS A 60 7.23 4.75 -6.61
CA LYS A 60 6.61 5.68 -7.55
C LYS A 60 6.43 7.08 -6.96
N ILE A 61 5.94 7.16 -5.73
CA ILE A 61 5.80 8.40 -4.96
C ILE A 61 7.15 9.13 -4.84
N GLU A 62 8.23 8.38 -4.57
CA GLU A 62 9.60 8.91 -4.50
C GLU A 62 10.08 9.44 -5.86
N ASN A 63 9.84 8.70 -6.96
CA ASN A 63 10.19 9.16 -8.31
C ASN A 63 9.38 10.37 -8.78
N GLU A 64 8.15 10.52 -8.28
CA GLU A 64 7.26 11.64 -8.61
C GLU A 64 7.46 12.85 -7.67
N GLU A 65 8.32 12.74 -6.64
CA GLU A 65 8.56 13.75 -5.59
C GLU A 65 7.26 14.26 -4.94
N ARG A 66 6.25 13.39 -4.84
CA ARG A 66 4.91 13.75 -4.34
C ARG A 66 4.61 13.04 -3.05
N GLU A 67 4.95 13.67 -1.95
CA GLU A 67 4.60 13.15 -0.64
C GLU A 67 3.10 13.34 -0.36
N GLY A 68 2.47 12.35 0.28
CA GLY A 68 1.04 12.37 0.57
C GLY A 68 0.63 11.36 1.63
N PRO A 69 -0.60 11.45 2.17
CA PRO A 69 -1.06 10.62 3.28
C PRO A 69 -1.00 9.11 3.01
N ASN A 70 -1.12 8.71 1.74
CA ASN A 70 -1.00 7.32 1.32
C ASN A 70 0.40 6.74 1.57
N MET A 71 1.45 7.57 1.46
CA MET A 71 2.84 7.16 1.70
C MET A 71 3.05 6.74 3.15
N LEU A 72 2.46 7.48 4.10
CA LEU A 72 2.56 7.16 5.53
C LEU A 72 1.90 5.82 5.84
N GLU A 73 0.70 5.58 5.31
CA GLU A 73 -0.02 4.32 5.49
C GLU A 73 0.76 3.13 4.88
N ALA A 74 1.32 3.31 3.68
CA ALA A 74 2.17 2.29 3.04
C ALA A 74 3.45 1.99 3.83
N LEU A 75 4.17 3.01 4.29
CA LEU A 75 5.40 2.85 5.08
C LEU A 75 5.12 2.18 6.43
N LEU A 76 4.02 2.53 7.08
CA LEU A 76 3.62 1.94 8.36
C LEU A 76 3.28 0.45 8.19
N PHE A 77 2.56 0.09 7.13
CA PHE A 77 2.31 -1.31 6.81
C PHE A 77 3.62 -2.08 6.57
N LEU A 78 4.54 -1.54 5.76
CA LEU A 78 5.80 -2.21 5.48
C LEU A 78 6.68 -2.37 6.73
N ALA A 79 6.72 -1.37 7.61
CA ALA A 79 7.46 -1.47 8.87
C ALA A 79 6.90 -2.60 9.76
N ILE A 80 5.56 -2.69 9.88
CA ILE A 80 4.90 -3.77 10.63
C ILE A 80 5.17 -5.13 9.97
N ASN A 81 5.06 -5.23 8.64
CA ASN A 81 5.31 -6.48 7.93
C ASN A 81 6.79 -6.91 8.02
N CYS A 82 7.75 -5.98 7.97
CA CYS A 82 9.15 -6.32 8.20
C CYS A 82 9.40 -6.80 9.65
N SER A 83 8.63 -6.31 10.62
CA SER A 83 8.72 -6.77 12.02
C SER A 83 8.27 -8.23 12.19
N THR A 84 7.25 -8.67 11.46
CA THR A 84 6.75 -10.07 11.49
C THR A 84 7.73 -11.04 10.83
N HIS A 85 8.45 -10.59 9.80
CA HIS A 85 9.45 -11.38 9.07
C HIS A 85 10.89 -11.25 9.61
N MET A 86 11.11 -10.61 10.78
CA MET A 86 12.43 -10.37 11.38
C MET A 86 13.44 -9.65 10.45
N MET A 87 12.96 -8.87 9.48
CA MET A 87 13.79 -8.14 8.54
C MET A 87 14.22 -6.78 9.12
N THR A 88 15.16 -6.82 10.06
CA THR A 88 15.57 -5.64 10.86
C THR A 88 16.14 -4.50 10.02
N LYS A 89 16.89 -4.82 8.95
CA LYS A 89 17.50 -3.81 8.07
C LYS A 89 16.47 -3.08 7.21
N GLU A 90 15.50 -3.79 6.64
CA GLU A 90 14.43 -3.16 5.84
C GLU A 90 13.51 -2.32 6.74
N MET A 91 13.23 -2.80 7.95
CA MET A 91 12.46 -2.07 8.95
C MET A 91 13.11 -0.74 9.33
N GLU A 92 14.42 -0.71 9.58
CA GLU A 92 15.16 0.52 9.89
C GLU A 92 15.04 1.57 8.78
N VAL A 93 15.11 1.14 7.51
CA VAL A 93 14.93 2.03 6.35
C VAL A 93 13.53 2.64 6.34
N TYR A 94 12.47 1.84 6.54
CA TYR A 94 11.10 2.34 6.54
C TYR A 94 10.81 3.24 7.74
N CYS A 95 11.33 2.92 8.92
CA CYS A 95 11.20 3.76 10.11
C CYS A 95 11.92 5.10 9.95
N ASN A 96 13.13 5.12 9.39
CA ASN A 96 13.84 6.37 9.11
C ASN A 96 13.08 7.23 8.10
N LYS A 97 12.54 6.64 7.03
CA LYS A 97 11.69 7.36 6.06
C LYS A 97 10.42 7.95 6.70
N LEU A 98 9.79 7.23 7.62
CA LEU A 98 8.65 7.73 8.39
C LEU A 98 9.02 8.94 9.27
N LEU A 99 10.19 8.89 9.91
CA LEU A 99 10.69 9.99 10.73
C LEU A 99 11.00 11.22 9.87
N ASP A 100 11.59 11.04 8.69
CA ASP A 100 11.89 12.11 7.75
C ASP A 100 10.60 12.77 7.22
N TYR A 101 9.60 11.97 6.84
CA TYR A 101 8.28 12.47 6.42
C TYR A 101 7.57 13.25 7.54
N ASN A 102 7.56 12.73 8.76
CA ASN A 102 6.94 13.41 9.91
C ASN A 102 7.71 14.69 10.30
N ARG A 103 9.02 14.73 10.04
CA ARG A 103 9.81 15.93 10.25
C ARG A 103 9.47 16.99 9.19
N ALA A 104 9.34 16.61 7.93
CA ALA A 104 9.02 17.53 6.82
C ALA A 104 7.64 18.20 7.01
N SER A 105 6.65 17.48 7.53
CA SER A 105 5.31 18.03 7.80
C SER A 105 5.29 19.08 8.93
N LEU A 106 6.22 19.00 9.89
CA LEU A 106 6.33 19.95 11.00
C LEU A 106 6.98 21.30 10.63
N TRP A 107 7.67 21.42 9.49
CA TRP A 107 8.25 22.69 9.01
C TRP A 107 7.27 23.53 8.18
N TYR A 108 6.10 22.99 7.84
CA TYR A 108 5.05 23.67 7.06
C TYR A 108 3.91 24.24 7.93
N VAL A 109 4.08 24.27 9.26
CA VAL A 109 3.18 24.90 10.24
C VAL A 109 3.90 26.09 10.88
#